data_AF-A0A8J3PVQ7-F1
#
_entry.id   AF-A0A8J3PVQ7-F1
#
_cell.length_a   1.000
_cell.length_b   1.000
_cell.length_c   1.000
_cell.angle_alpha   90.00
_cell.angle_beta   90.00
_cell.angle_gamma   90.00
#
_symmetry.space_group_name_H-M   'P 1'
#
loop_
_entity.id
_entity.type
_entity.pdbx_description
1 polymer ?
#
loop_
_entity_poly.entity_id
_entity_poly.type
_entity_poly.pdbx_seq_one_letter_code
_entity_poly.pdbx_strand_id
1 'polypeptide(L)'
;MFAFVLGLSWLILTPVCVWLLFGRGHRGPARAAAALTLAGLQGGTLLMGFLEEPPPSLVTVPLARPAGSPSHAVSRDSAATPRPSHSAGSCPVRALAPESVRLTRSGTDVDGMTVYWDAAPHECGTASVALRPVGRRLRIWLEEGAADHHKGARTLPVTVADGQASLDLPLSPPLRLRTHYVAIDARTGHRIPLKPGTAAPAGA
;
A
#
# COMPACT_ATOMS: atom_id res chain seq x y z
N MET A 1 19.21 -19.13 -43.50
CA MET A 1 19.55 -20.04 -42.38
C MET A 1 19.45 -19.39 -41.00
N PHE A 2 19.96 -18.17 -40.81
CA PHE A 2 19.96 -17.48 -39.50
C PHE A 2 18.58 -17.29 -38.86
N ALA A 3 17.56 -16.93 -39.64
CA ALA A 3 16.20 -16.73 -39.10
C ALA A 3 15.59 -18.01 -38.48
N PHE A 4 15.88 -19.17 -39.07
CA PHE A 4 15.40 -20.46 -38.55
C PHE A 4 16.12 -20.85 -37.25
N VAL A 5 17.44 -20.61 -37.18
CA VAL A 5 18.23 -20.84 -35.95
C VAL A 5 17.77 -19.90 -34.84
N LEU A 6 17.46 -18.65 -35.18
CA LEU A 6 16.97 -17.65 -34.23
C LEU A 6 15.58 -18.04 -33.69
N GLY A 7 14.67 -18.47 -34.57
CA GLY A 7 13.35 -18.96 -34.16
C GLY A 7 13.42 -20.19 -33.25
N LEU A 8 14.25 -21.18 -33.60
CA LEU A 8 14.47 -22.39 -32.79
C LEU A 8 15.11 -22.06 -31.44
N SER A 9 16.05 -21.12 -31.41
CA SER A 9 16.67 -20.66 -30.16
C SER A 9 15.66 -20.02 -29.21
N TRP A 10 14.73 -19.21 -29.74
CA TRP A 10 13.65 -18.60 -28.96
C TRP A 10 12.65 -19.63 -28.43
N LEU A 11 12.29 -20.60 -29.27
CA LEU A 11 11.34 -21.66 -28.93
C LEU A 11 11.83 -22.53 -27.76
N ILE A 12 13.14 -22.74 -27.65
CA ILE A 12 13.77 -23.54 -26.59
C ILE A 12 14.07 -22.67 -25.35
N LEU A 13 14.52 -21.43 -25.54
CA LEU A 13 14.93 -20.57 -24.44
C LEU A 13 13.75 -20.13 -23.55
N THR A 14 12.59 -19.87 -24.15
CA THR A 14 11.40 -19.40 -23.43
C THR A 14 10.89 -20.39 -22.37
N PRO A 15 10.61 -21.67 -22.70
CA PRO A 15 10.16 -22.65 -21.70
C PRO A 15 11.24 -22.96 -20.66
N VAL A 16 12.52 -22.93 -21.03
CA VAL A 16 13.64 -23.12 -20.09
C VAL A 16 13.75 -21.96 -19.10
N CYS A 17 13.57 -20.71 -19.55
CA CYS A 17 13.52 -19.53 -18.69
C CYS A 17 12.33 -19.59 -17.71
N VAL A 18 11.15 -19.98 -18.19
CA VAL A 18 9.95 -20.15 -17.34
C VAL A 18 10.18 -21.27 -16.33
N TRP A 19 10.75 -22.41 -16.75
CA TRP A 19 11.03 -23.54 -15.87
C TRP A 19 12.09 -23.22 -14.80
N LEU A 20 13.11 -22.42 -15.12
CA LEU A 20 14.12 -21.97 -14.15
C LEU A 20 13.59 -20.91 -13.17
N LEU A 21 12.60 -20.09 -13.56
CA LEU A 21 11.98 -19.09 -12.70
C LEU A 21 11.02 -19.71 -11.67
N PHE A 22 10.26 -20.72 -12.08
CA PHE A 22 9.23 -21.37 -11.25
C PHE A 22 9.66 -22.75 -10.68
N GLY A 23 10.82 -23.25 -11.09
CA GLY A 23 11.40 -24.52 -10.64
C GLY A 23 11.71 -24.51 -9.15
N ARG A 24 10.95 -25.32 -8.41
CA ARG A 24 10.95 -25.39 -6.96
C ARG A 24 12.23 -26.09 -6.45
N GLY A 25 13.34 -25.35 -6.31
CA GLY A 25 14.52 -25.83 -5.56
C GLY A 25 15.89 -25.22 -5.82
N HIS A 26 16.11 -24.40 -6.86
CA HIS A 26 17.48 -23.98 -7.21
C HIS A 26 17.92 -22.63 -6.60
N ARG A 27 19.02 -22.67 -5.84
CA ARG A 27 19.70 -21.51 -5.22
C ARG A 27 20.50 -20.71 -6.26
N GLY A 28 20.51 -19.37 -6.11
CA GLY A 28 21.56 -18.43 -6.52
C GLY A 28 21.92 -18.32 -8.02
N PRO A 29 22.95 -19.04 -8.51
CA PRO A 29 23.58 -18.78 -9.82
C PRO A 29 22.66 -18.89 -11.03
N ALA A 30 21.65 -19.77 -11.01
CA ALA A 30 20.75 -19.94 -12.16
C ALA A 30 19.85 -18.71 -12.41
N ARG A 31 19.52 -17.95 -11.35
CA ARG A 31 18.75 -16.70 -11.47
C ARG A 31 19.59 -15.56 -12.02
N ALA A 32 20.89 -15.53 -11.70
CA ALA A 32 21.81 -14.54 -12.23
C ALA A 32 22.05 -14.73 -13.73
N ALA A 33 22.19 -15.98 -14.18
CA ALA A 33 22.30 -16.30 -15.61
C ALA A 33 21.06 -15.89 -16.40
N ALA A 34 19.85 -16.11 -15.84
CA ALA A 34 18.60 -15.68 -16.47
C ALA A 34 18.44 -14.15 -16.51
N ALA A 35 18.91 -13.43 -15.49
CA ALA A 35 18.91 -11.97 -15.51
C ALA A 35 19.91 -11.41 -16.55
N LEU A 36 21.08 -12.04 -16.67
CA LEU A 36 22.10 -11.68 -17.65
C LEU A 36 21.63 -11.90 -19.09
N THR A 37 20.93 -12.99 -19.38
CA THR A 37 20.37 -13.24 -20.72
C THR A 37 19.25 -12.26 -21.05
N LEU A 38 18.40 -11.90 -20.08
CA LEU A 38 17.34 -10.90 -20.29
C LEU A 38 17.91 -9.50 -20.54
N ALA A 39 18.93 -9.10 -19.76
CA ALA A 39 19.61 -7.82 -19.93
C ALA A 39 20.37 -7.74 -21.26
N GLY A 40 21.02 -8.84 -21.67
CA GLY A 40 21.68 -8.93 -22.98
C GLY A 40 20.69 -8.79 -24.13
N LEU A 41 19.50 -9.41 -24.01
CA LEU A 41 18.45 -9.29 -25.03
C LEU A 41 17.91 -7.85 -25.11
N GLN A 42 17.66 -7.20 -23.97
CA GLN A 42 17.22 -5.79 -23.93
C GLN A 42 18.26 -4.82 -24.51
N GLY A 43 19.54 -5.02 -24.17
CA GLY A 43 20.63 -4.20 -24.71
C GLY A 43 20.74 -4.33 -26.24
N GLY A 44 20.59 -5.54 -26.77
CA GLY A 44 20.60 -5.79 -28.21
C GLY A 44 19.43 -5.11 -28.94
N THR A 45 18.24 -5.09 -28.35
CA THR A 45 17.07 -4.42 -28.96
C THR A 45 17.20 -2.90 -28.96
N LEU A 46 17.73 -2.32 -27.87
CA LEU A 46 17.94 -0.86 -27.81
C LEU A 46 19.00 -0.39 -28.81
N LEU A 47 20.08 -1.15 -29.00
CA LEU A 47 21.14 -0.78 -29.94
C LEU A 47 20.68 -0.79 -31.41
N MET A 48 19.70 -1.65 -31.75
CA MET A 48 19.11 -1.71 -33.09
C MET A 48 18.13 -0.56 -33.36
N GLY A 49 17.47 0.00 -32.32
CA GLY A 49 16.59 1.15 -32.44
C GLY A 49 17.30 2.48 -32.69
N PHE A 50 18.57 2.59 -32.32
CA PHE A 50 19.38 3.81 -32.54
C PHE A 50 20.12 3.85 -33.89
N LEU A 51 20.18 2.73 -34.61
CA LEU A 51 20.82 2.67 -35.94
C LEU A 51 19.84 2.99 -37.08
N GLU A 52 18.55 3.08 -36.79
CA GLU A 52 17.49 3.30 -37.77
C GLU A 52 16.75 4.61 -37.49
N GLU A 53 17.50 5.71 -37.43
CA GLU A 53 16.93 7.06 -37.39
C GLU A 53 17.27 7.84 -38.68
N PRO A 54 16.35 7.89 -39.66
CA PRO A 54 16.31 8.94 -40.67
C PRO A 54 15.67 10.23 -40.10
N PRO A 55 16.04 11.42 -40.58
CA PRO A 55 15.84 12.69 -39.87
C PRO A 55 14.37 13.11 -39.70
N PRO A 56 14.02 13.82 -38.61
CA PRO A 56 12.67 14.34 -38.40
C PRO A 56 12.36 15.49 -39.35
N SER A 57 11.45 15.24 -40.30
CA SER A 57 10.77 16.26 -41.08
C SER A 57 9.90 17.14 -40.18
N LEU A 58 10.21 18.44 -40.19
CA LEU A 58 9.41 19.51 -39.60
C LEU A 58 8.02 19.53 -40.24
N VAL A 59 6.96 19.29 -39.45
CA VAL A 59 5.57 19.54 -39.86
C VAL A 59 4.97 20.59 -38.94
N THR A 60 5.00 21.82 -39.45
CA THR A 60 4.20 22.98 -39.08
C THR A 60 2.72 22.70 -39.23
N VAL A 61 1.89 23.01 -38.22
CA VAL A 61 0.42 23.13 -38.38
C VAL A 61 -0.07 24.39 -37.64
N PRO A 62 -0.95 25.22 -38.25
CA PRO A 62 -1.01 26.65 -38.00
C PRO A 62 -2.13 27.11 -37.05
N LEU A 63 -1.96 28.36 -36.63
CA LEU A 63 -2.87 29.22 -35.88
C LEU A 63 -4.20 29.46 -36.63
N ALA A 64 -5.35 29.26 -35.97
CA ALA A 64 -6.63 29.85 -36.41
C ALA A 64 -7.64 30.01 -35.24
N ARG A 65 -8.00 31.27 -34.97
CA ARG A 65 -9.16 31.79 -34.22
C ARG A 65 -9.95 32.61 -35.26
N PRO A 66 -11.31 32.61 -35.33
CA PRO A 66 -12.12 33.42 -34.41
C PRO A 66 -13.61 33.05 -34.15
N ALA A 67 -14.09 33.63 -33.03
CA ALA A 67 -15.41 34.22 -32.71
C ALA A 67 -16.74 33.44 -32.86
N GLY A 68 -17.56 33.48 -31.79
CA GLY A 68 -19.02 33.27 -31.84
C GLY A 68 -19.66 32.79 -30.53
N SER A 69 -20.08 33.70 -29.66
CA SER A 69 -21.12 33.50 -28.61
C SER A 69 -22.51 33.83 -29.21
N PRO A 70 -23.67 33.68 -28.51
CA PRO A 70 -23.99 32.97 -27.25
C PRO A 70 -25.28 32.10 -27.36
N SER A 71 -25.61 31.30 -26.34
CA SER A 71 -27.03 31.05 -26.04
C SER A 71 -27.26 30.65 -24.58
N HIS A 72 -28.17 31.38 -23.95
CA HIS A 72 -28.66 31.23 -22.58
C HIS A 72 -29.41 29.91 -22.39
N ALA A 73 -29.22 29.26 -21.23
CA ALA A 73 -30.28 28.51 -20.58
C ALA A 73 -30.12 28.59 -19.06
N VAL A 74 -31.06 29.31 -18.46
CA VAL A 74 -31.34 29.47 -17.03
C VAL A 74 -31.48 28.13 -16.31
N SER A 75 -30.89 28.00 -15.12
CA SER A 75 -31.32 27.07 -14.07
C SER A 75 -31.04 27.74 -12.72
N ARG A 76 -31.99 28.57 -12.26
CA ARG A 76 -32.93 28.28 -11.17
C ARG A 76 -32.22 27.96 -9.85
N ASP A 77 -31.99 29.04 -9.11
CA ASP A 77 -31.94 29.02 -7.66
C ASP A 77 -33.15 28.28 -7.11
N SER A 78 -32.91 27.24 -6.33
CA SER A 78 -33.86 26.74 -5.35
C SER A 78 -33.16 26.71 -4.02
N ALA A 79 -33.43 27.76 -3.25
CA ALA A 79 -33.15 27.87 -1.85
C ALA A 79 -33.76 26.67 -1.11
N ALA A 80 -32.90 25.71 -0.76
CA ALA A 80 -33.18 24.76 0.29
C ALA A 80 -32.51 25.30 1.56
N THR A 81 -33.34 25.75 2.50
CA THR A 81 -32.96 26.01 3.89
C THR A 81 -32.03 24.90 4.39
N PRO A 82 -30.78 25.20 4.79
CA PRO A 82 -29.96 24.18 5.44
C PRO A 82 -30.57 23.91 6.81
N ARG A 83 -31.32 22.81 6.89
CA ARG A 83 -31.57 22.09 8.12
C ARG A 83 -30.20 21.91 8.80
N PRO A 84 -30.04 22.20 10.10
CA PRO A 84 -28.80 21.90 10.80
C PRO A 84 -28.69 20.38 10.89
N SER A 85 -28.19 19.76 9.83
CA SER A 85 -27.43 18.53 9.97
C SER A 85 -26.32 18.91 10.92
N HIS A 86 -26.34 18.34 12.13
CA HIS A 86 -25.19 18.38 13.01
C HIS A 86 -24.00 17.88 12.18
N SER A 87 -23.24 18.81 11.61
CA SER A 87 -21.87 18.59 11.23
C SER A 87 -21.18 18.26 12.54
N ALA A 88 -21.19 16.98 12.91
CA ALA A 88 -20.13 16.42 13.72
C ALA A 88 -18.86 16.99 13.10
N GLY A 89 -18.18 17.86 13.84
CA GLY A 89 -17.04 18.60 13.32
C GLY A 89 -16.16 17.62 12.57
N SER A 90 -15.91 17.89 11.29
CA SER A 90 -15.13 17.02 10.43
C SER A 90 -13.83 16.70 11.15
N CYS A 91 -13.68 15.46 11.60
CA CYS A 91 -12.45 15.03 12.24
C CYS A 91 -11.31 15.30 11.25
N PRO A 92 -10.29 16.10 11.62
CA PRO A 92 -9.17 16.34 10.72
C PRO A 92 -8.46 15.02 10.47
N VAL A 93 -8.18 14.71 9.20
CA VAL A 93 -7.36 13.54 8.87
C VAL A 93 -5.92 13.91 9.21
N ARG A 94 -5.40 13.33 10.30
CA ARG A 94 -3.99 13.48 10.70
C ARG A 94 -3.32 12.13 10.86
N ALA A 95 -2.03 12.05 10.51
CA ALA A 95 -1.24 10.87 10.79
C ALA A 95 -1.00 10.74 12.31
N LEU A 96 -1.28 9.57 12.85
CA LEU A 96 -1.04 9.25 14.27
C LEU A 96 0.33 8.58 14.40
N ALA A 97 0.98 8.77 15.55
CA ALA A 97 2.30 8.20 15.85
C ALA A 97 2.15 7.05 16.83
N PRO A 98 2.11 5.79 16.37
CA PRO A 98 1.96 4.65 17.25
C PRO A 98 3.21 4.47 18.11
N GLU A 99 3.03 4.46 19.43
CA GLU A 99 4.12 4.37 20.40
C GLU A 99 4.36 2.95 20.88
N SER A 100 3.30 2.17 21.04
CA SER A 100 3.43 0.79 21.49
C SER A 100 2.27 -0.07 20.99
N VAL A 101 2.50 -1.38 21.00
CA VAL A 101 1.51 -2.37 20.56
C VAL A 101 1.37 -3.46 21.61
N ARG A 102 0.14 -3.83 21.94
CA ARG A 102 -0.18 -5.07 22.68
C ARG A 102 -0.76 -6.09 21.72
N LEU A 103 -0.38 -7.34 21.88
CA LEU A 103 -0.92 -8.45 21.10
C LEU A 103 -1.94 -9.23 21.96
N THR A 104 -3.12 -9.47 21.40
CA THR A 104 -4.11 -10.39 21.95
C THR A 104 -3.88 -11.76 21.32
N ARG A 105 -3.92 -12.81 22.15
CA ARG A 105 -3.57 -14.16 21.74
C ARG A 105 -4.71 -15.12 22.00
N SER A 106 -4.90 -16.04 21.07
CA SER A 106 -5.75 -17.21 21.20
C SER A 106 -4.91 -18.45 20.93
N GLY A 107 -4.56 -19.18 22.01
CA GLY A 107 -3.61 -20.29 21.94
C GLY A 107 -2.23 -19.87 21.45
N THR A 108 -1.77 -20.45 20.33
CA THR A 108 -0.49 -20.12 19.70
C THR A 108 -0.58 -19.04 18.63
N ASP A 109 -1.77 -18.53 18.34
CA ASP A 109 -2.02 -17.55 17.29
C ASP A 109 -2.35 -16.18 17.90
N VAL A 110 -2.05 -15.12 17.16
CA VAL A 110 -2.43 -13.74 17.49
C VAL A 110 -3.69 -13.41 16.70
N ASP A 111 -4.79 -13.21 17.40
CA ASP A 111 -6.11 -12.90 16.82
C ASP A 111 -6.45 -11.40 16.90
N GLY A 112 -5.73 -10.64 17.72
CA GLY A 112 -5.95 -9.20 17.88
C GLY A 112 -4.69 -8.43 18.22
N MET A 113 -4.76 -7.12 18.05
CA MET A 113 -3.67 -6.21 18.33
C MET A 113 -4.22 -4.86 18.78
N THR A 114 -3.81 -4.38 19.95
CA THR A 114 -4.13 -3.03 20.42
C THR A 114 -2.96 -2.11 20.13
N VAL A 115 -3.21 -0.99 19.47
CA VAL A 115 -2.20 0.03 19.20
C VAL A 115 -2.42 1.20 20.16
N TYR A 116 -1.34 1.75 20.71
CA TYR A 116 -1.37 2.87 21.65
C TYR A 116 -0.57 4.06 21.13
N TRP A 117 -1.03 5.26 21.40
CA TRP A 117 -0.36 6.53 21.12
C TRP A 117 -0.76 7.60 22.14
N ASP A 118 0.01 8.67 22.24
CA ASP A 118 -0.36 9.82 23.06
C ASP A 118 -1.64 10.48 22.55
N ALA A 119 -2.61 10.69 23.43
CA ALA A 119 -3.88 11.31 23.05
C ALA A 119 -3.69 12.81 22.81
N ALA A 120 -4.23 13.33 21.71
CA ALA A 120 -4.29 14.77 21.50
C ALA A 120 -5.42 15.41 22.33
N PRO A 121 -5.34 16.71 22.63
CA PRO A 121 -6.41 17.45 23.34
C PRO A 121 -7.80 17.36 22.69
N HIS A 122 -7.83 17.07 21.38
CA HIS A 122 -9.04 16.87 20.58
C HIS A 122 -8.93 15.57 19.77
N GLU A 123 -8.76 14.46 20.47
CA GLU A 123 -8.77 13.13 19.85
C GLU A 123 -10.16 12.81 19.31
N CYS A 124 -10.22 12.38 18.06
CA CYS A 124 -11.44 11.89 17.45
C CYS A 124 -11.80 10.51 18.01
N GLY A 125 -13.10 10.25 18.06
CA GLY A 125 -13.60 8.94 18.50
C GLY A 125 -13.32 7.80 17.53
N THR A 126 -12.70 8.06 16.37
CA THR A 126 -12.38 7.05 15.36
C THR A 126 -11.02 7.30 14.73
N ALA A 127 -10.37 6.20 14.33
CA ALA A 127 -9.14 6.22 13.57
C ALA A 127 -9.18 5.11 12.50
N SER A 128 -8.57 5.39 11.36
CA SER A 128 -8.35 4.43 10.29
C SER A 128 -7.00 3.75 10.45
N VAL A 129 -7.00 2.43 10.43
CA VAL A 129 -5.80 1.61 10.53
C VAL A 129 -5.71 0.65 9.35
N ALA A 130 -4.53 0.53 8.75
CA ALA A 130 -4.24 -0.46 7.72
C ALA A 130 -3.02 -1.29 8.11
N LEU A 131 -3.11 -2.60 7.86
CA LEU A 131 -2.02 -3.54 8.09
C LEU A 131 -1.53 -4.13 6.78
N ARG A 132 -0.20 -4.19 6.63
CA ARG A 132 0.41 -4.93 5.53
C ARG A 132 1.58 -5.79 6.03
N PRO A 133 1.46 -7.12 5.94
CA PRO A 133 2.60 -7.99 6.16
C PRO A 133 3.59 -7.88 4.99
N VAL A 134 4.87 -7.69 5.31
CA VAL A 134 5.99 -7.68 4.35
C VAL A 134 7.13 -8.50 4.94
N GLY A 135 7.23 -9.77 4.52
CA GLY A 135 8.17 -10.71 5.14
C GLY A 135 7.87 -10.90 6.63
N ARG A 136 8.84 -10.56 7.48
CA ARG A 136 8.70 -10.61 8.96
C ARG A 136 8.30 -9.26 9.59
N ARG A 137 7.94 -8.27 8.76
CA ARG A 137 7.57 -6.93 9.22
C ARG A 137 6.07 -6.75 9.04
N LEU A 138 5.40 -6.26 10.07
CA LEU A 138 4.01 -5.85 10.02
C LEU A 138 3.99 -4.32 9.94
N ARG A 139 3.72 -3.78 8.76
CA ARG A 139 3.59 -2.33 8.55
C ARG A 139 2.20 -1.88 9.00
N ILE A 140 2.17 -0.88 9.86
CA ILE A 140 0.96 -0.29 10.42
C ILE A 140 0.87 1.15 9.92
N TRP A 141 -0.19 1.48 9.18
CA TRP A 141 -0.58 2.86 8.92
C TRP A 141 -1.71 3.19 9.88
N LEU A 142 -1.60 4.32 10.58
CA LEU A 142 -2.59 4.80 11.52
C LEU A 142 -2.86 6.27 11.26
N GLU A 143 -4.11 6.59 10.98
CA GLU A 143 -4.58 7.93 10.68
C GLU A 143 -5.84 8.20 11.50
N GLU A 144 -6.02 9.43 11.93
CA GLU A 144 -7.23 9.84 12.63
C GLU A 144 -8.38 10.05 11.65
N GLY A 145 -9.61 9.74 12.12
CA GLY A 145 -10.81 9.88 11.33
C GLY A 145 -11.01 8.71 10.36
N ALA A 146 -11.83 8.95 9.33
CA ALA A 146 -12.09 7.97 8.28
C ALA A 146 -11.24 8.30 7.05
N ALA A 147 -10.22 7.48 6.79
CA ALA A 147 -9.33 7.59 5.66
C ALA A 147 -9.39 6.32 4.78
N ASP A 148 -9.83 6.49 3.53
CA ASP A 148 -9.97 5.38 2.56
C ASP A 148 -8.73 5.19 1.66
N HIS A 149 -7.60 5.78 2.03
CA HIS A 149 -6.44 5.91 1.13
C HIS A 149 -5.55 4.65 1.11
N HIS A 150 -5.77 3.71 2.03
CA HIS A 150 -4.97 2.51 2.16
C HIS A 150 -5.80 1.25 1.91
N LYS A 151 -5.31 0.39 1.01
CA LYS A 151 -5.93 -0.92 0.75
C LYS A 151 -6.00 -1.74 2.04
N GLY A 152 -7.21 -2.09 2.45
CA GLY A 152 -7.46 -2.83 3.69
C GLY A 152 -7.49 -1.96 4.95
N ALA A 153 -7.63 -0.64 4.81
CA ALA A 153 -7.93 0.25 5.92
C ALA A 153 -9.26 -0.11 6.57
N ARG A 154 -9.30 -0.02 7.90
CA ARG A 154 -10.50 -0.20 8.72
C ARG A 154 -10.61 0.98 9.65
N THR A 155 -11.77 1.61 9.68
CA THR A 155 -12.09 2.65 10.65
C THR A 155 -12.62 2.00 11.92
N LEU A 156 -11.94 2.22 13.03
CA LEU A 156 -12.22 1.59 14.32
C LEU A 156 -12.35 2.68 15.40
N PRO A 157 -13.12 2.39 16.47
CA PRO A 157 -13.30 3.33 17.56
C PRO A 157 -11.99 3.51 18.34
N VAL A 158 -11.76 4.73 18.80
CA VAL A 158 -10.64 5.11 19.65
C VAL A 158 -11.13 5.23 21.09
N THR A 159 -10.40 4.61 22.01
CA THR A 159 -10.62 4.74 23.44
C THR A 159 -9.47 5.53 24.05
N VAL A 160 -9.78 6.58 24.80
CA VAL A 160 -8.80 7.41 25.49
C VAL A 160 -8.89 7.16 26.99
N ALA A 161 -7.78 6.80 27.61
CA ALA A 161 -7.66 6.60 29.05
C ALA A 161 -6.30 7.09 29.52
N ASP A 162 -6.25 7.81 30.64
CA ASP A 162 -5.00 8.28 31.27
C ASP A 162 -4.06 9.06 30.33
N GLY A 163 -4.62 9.85 29.40
CA GLY A 163 -3.84 10.60 28.39
C GLY A 163 -3.29 9.76 27.24
N GLN A 164 -3.57 8.45 27.21
CA GLN A 164 -3.19 7.54 26.14
C GLN A 164 -4.41 7.14 25.32
N ALA A 165 -4.32 7.29 24.00
CA ALA A 165 -5.30 6.80 23.05
C ALA A 165 -4.95 5.37 22.64
N SER A 166 -5.99 4.58 22.41
CA SER A 166 -5.87 3.16 22.08
C SER A 166 -6.96 2.71 21.13
N LEU A 167 -6.64 1.71 20.31
CA LEU A 167 -7.57 1.11 19.36
C LEU A 167 -7.29 -0.38 19.21
N ASP A 168 -8.35 -1.17 19.28
CA ASP A 168 -8.32 -2.62 19.17
C ASP A 168 -8.55 -3.07 17.73
N LEU A 169 -7.56 -3.75 17.17
CA LEU A 169 -7.57 -4.22 15.80
C LEU A 169 -7.71 -5.75 15.75
N PRO A 170 -8.87 -6.26 15.31
CA PRO A 170 -9.04 -7.69 15.07
C PRO A 170 -8.25 -8.13 13.83
N LEU A 171 -7.44 -9.17 13.99
CA LEU A 171 -6.62 -9.76 12.93
C LEU A 171 -7.39 -10.92 12.29
N SER A 172 -7.64 -10.81 10.99
CA SER A 172 -8.30 -11.86 10.22
C SER A 172 -7.65 -11.97 8.84
N PRO A 173 -6.93 -13.06 8.55
CA PRO A 173 -6.70 -14.23 9.40
C PRO A 173 -5.77 -13.95 10.60
N PRO A 174 -5.83 -14.77 11.67
CA PRO A 174 -4.88 -14.69 12.79
C PRO A 174 -3.42 -14.85 12.35
N LEU A 175 -2.50 -14.14 13.01
CA LEU A 175 -1.06 -14.25 12.74
C LEU A 175 -0.46 -15.42 13.52
N ARG A 176 0.23 -16.33 12.82
CA ARG A 176 0.92 -17.45 13.45
C ARG A 176 2.25 -17.02 14.06
N LEU A 177 2.39 -17.16 15.38
CA LEU A 177 3.59 -16.77 16.14
C LEU A 177 4.87 -17.55 15.78
N ARG A 178 4.78 -18.62 14.99
CA ARG A 178 5.99 -19.28 14.43
C ARG A 178 6.86 -18.30 13.63
N THR A 179 6.27 -17.22 13.14
CA THR A 179 6.97 -16.11 12.50
C THR A 179 6.98 -14.94 13.47
N HIS A 180 8.14 -14.63 14.06
CA HIS A 180 8.30 -13.42 14.87
C HIS A 180 8.09 -12.18 13.99
N TYR A 181 6.90 -11.59 14.04
CA TYR A 181 6.61 -10.33 13.37
C TYR A 181 7.15 -9.16 14.19
N VAL A 182 7.71 -8.18 13.48
CA VAL A 182 8.09 -6.89 14.05
C VAL A 182 7.09 -5.85 13.57
N ALA A 183 6.35 -5.23 14.50
CA ALA A 183 5.48 -4.11 14.20
C ALA A 183 6.34 -2.88 13.85
N ILE A 184 5.98 -2.22 12.75
CA ILE A 184 6.70 -1.07 12.22
C ILE A 184 5.69 -0.02 11.81
N ASP A 185 5.92 1.23 12.20
CA ASP A 185 5.19 2.39 11.68
C ASP A 185 5.51 2.51 10.18
N ALA A 186 4.48 2.39 9.35
CA ALA A 186 4.65 2.35 7.92
C ALA A 186 5.05 3.71 7.31
N ARG A 187 4.84 4.82 8.04
CA ARG A 187 5.23 6.17 7.64
C ARG A 187 6.70 6.42 7.91
N THR A 188 7.17 6.13 9.12
CA THR A 188 8.55 6.41 9.54
C THR A 188 9.51 5.25 9.32
N GLY A 189 9.00 4.02 9.23
CA GLY A 189 9.80 2.80 9.18
C GLY A 189 10.39 2.39 10.54
N HIS A 190 10.07 3.11 11.62
CA HIS A 190 10.54 2.78 12.96
C HIS A 190 9.80 1.60 13.56
N ARG A 191 10.53 0.81 14.34
CA ARG A 191 9.96 -0.31 15.09
C ARG A 191 9.05 0.22 16.18
N ILE A 192 7.83 -0.31 16.25
CA ILE A 192 6.92 -0.03 17.35
C ILE A 192 7.16 -1.09 18.44
N PRO A 193 7.52 -0.70 19.67
CA PRO A 193 7.78 -1.62 20.75
C PRO A 193 6.52 -2.37 21.18
N LEU A 194 6.72 -3.61 21.66
CA LEU A 194 5.65 -4.41 22.24
C LEU A 194 5.48 -4.03 23.70
N LYS A 195 4.28 -3.61 24.08
CA LYS A 195 3.90 -3.39 25.48
C LYS A 195 3.67 -4.77 26.12
N PRO A 196 4.26 -5.07 27.29
CA PRO A 196 3.98 -6.32 27.97
C PRO A 196 2.47 -6.43 28.27
N GLY A 197 1.92 -7.61 28.00
CA GLY A 197 0.55 -7.92 28.39
C GLY A 197 0.49 -7.99 29.91
N THR A 198 -0.31 -7.13 30.53
CA THR A 198 -0.82 -7.40 31.87
C THR A 198 -1.72 -8.61 31.68
N ALA A 199 -1.28 -9.78 32.13
CA ALA A 199 -2.17 -10.92 32.20
C ALA A 199 -3.42 -10.47 32.96
N ALA A 200 -4.60 -10.57 32.34
CA ALA A 200 -5.83 -10.39 33.08
C ALA A 200 -5.77 -11.33 34.30
N PRO A 201 -6.17 -10.87 35.51
CA PRO A 201 -6.23 -11.76 36.65
C PRO A 201 -7.11 -12.96 36.27
N ALA A 202 -6.55 -14.16 36.39
CA ALA A 202 -7.34 -15.38 36.32
C ALA A 202 -8.36 -15.29 37.45
N GLY A 203 -9.60 -14.98 37.09
CA GLY A 203 -10.73 -14.92 38.01
C GLY A 203 -10.88 -16.28 38.68
N ALA A 204 -10.85 -16.23 40.01
CA ALA A 204 -11.04 -17.33 40.95
C ALA A 204 -12.45 -17.93 40.90
#